data_AF-A0A938NNK2-F1
#
_entry.id   AF-A0A938NNK2-F1
#
_cell.length_a   1.000
_cell.length_b   1.000
_cell.length_c   1.000
_cell.angle_alpha   90.00
_cell.angle_beta   90.00
_cell.angle_gamma   90.00
#
_symmetry.space_group_name_H-M   'P 1'
#
loop_
_entity.id
_entity.type
_entity.pdbx_description
1 polymer ?
#
loop_
_entity_poly.entity_id
_entity_poly.type
_entity_poly.pdbx_seq_one_letter_code
_entity_poly.pdbx_strand_id
1 'polypeptide(L)'
;MMVRSWSVVVGLIAALALVTSAFAGMTVLEYKDSTFGKAIFDGKLHNDKLGPGKCVECHKMPEGVPFAMKKPGMEGSAKITSAEHVSGKYCITCHNGTKAFAMYTPDFSTCAKCHKPAGP
;
A
#
# COMPACT_ATOMS: atom_id res chain seq x y z
N MET A 1 25.32 20.90 -32.48
CA MET A 1 25.45 20.85 -31.00
C MET A 1 24.08 21.06 -30.30
N MET A 2 23.21 21.93 -30.82
CA MET A 2 21.85 22.21 -30.31
C MET A 2 20.92 20.99 -30.14
N VAL A 3 20.91 20.06 -31.10
CA VAL A 3 20.01 18.87 -31.08
C VAL A 3 20.36 17.89 -29.95
N ARG A 4 21.66 17.79 -29.61
CA ARG A 4 22.16 16.85 -28.59
C ARG A 4 21.80 17.30 -27.17
N SER A 5 21.79 18.61 -26.92
CA SER A 5 21.34 19.18 -25.64
C SER A 5 19.82 19.04 -25.45
N TRP A 6 19.03 19.18 -26.51
CA TRP A 6 17.57 19.03 -26.43
C TRP A 6 17.18 17.56 -26.16
N SER A 7 17.82 16.60 -26.83
CA SER A 7 17.56 15.17 -26.57
C SER A 7 17.96 14.74 -25.16
N VAL A 8 19.03 15.31 -24.59
CA VAL A 8 19.43 15.04 -23.19
C VAL A 8 18.43 15.64 -22.20
N VAL A 9 17.95 16.87 -22.45
CA VAL A 9 16.94 17.52 -21.61
C VAL A 9 15.60 16.78 -21.66
N VAL A 10 15.13 16.38 -22.85
CA VAL A 10 13.89 15.60 -22.99
C VAL A 10 14.04 14.21 -22.36
N GLY A 11 15.21 13.57 -22.51
CA GLY A 11 15.50 12.29 -21.84
C GLY A 11 15.47 12.39 -20.32
N LEU A 12 16.04 13.46 -19.75
CA LEU A 12 16.01 13.72 -18.30
C LEU A 12 14.60 14.02 -17.78
N ILE A 13 13.80 14.79 -18.51
CA ILE A 13 12.41 15.09 -18.15
C ILE A 13 11.55 13.82 -18.19
N ALA A 14 11.71 12.98 -19.21
CA ALA A 14 11.02 11.69 -19.32
C ALA A 14 11.42 10.73 -18.18
N ALA A 15 12.69 10.68 -17.80
CA ALA A 15 13.15 9.89 -16.66
C ALA A 15 12.54 10.38 -15.33
N LEU A 16 12.43 11.69 -15.11
CA LEU A 16 11.82 12.26 -13.90
C LEU A 16 10.33 11.89 -13.77
N ALA A 17 9.58 11.92 -14.88
CA ALA A 17 8.17 11.56 -14.88
C ALA A 17 7.95 10.08 -14.47
N LEU A 18 8.80 9.17 -14.93
CA LEU A 18 8.71 7.73 -14.57
C LEU A 18 9.01 7.48 -13.08
N VAL A 19 9.91 8.27 -12.49
CA VAL A 19 10.27 8.16 -11.07
C VAL A 19 9.08 8.55 -10.19
N THR A 20 8.33 9.61 -10.53
CA THR A 20 7.17 10.05 -9.72
C THR A 20 6.05 9.00 -9.62
N SER A 21 5.82 8.22 -10.68
CA SER A 21 4.78 7.18 -10.69
C SER A 21 5.09 5.99 -9.78
N ALA A 22 6.37 5.70 -9.49
CA ALA A 22 6.75 4.58 -8.64
C ALA A 22 6.50 4.83 -7.14
N PHE A 23 6.39 6.10 -6.73
CA PHE A 23 6.20 6.51 -5.33
C PHE A 23 4.74 6.70 -4.92
N ALA A 24 3.77 6.62 -5.85
CA ALA A 24 2.35 6.83 -5.56
C ALA A 24 1.79 5.87 -4.49
N GLY A 25 2.35 4.65 -4.37
CA GLY A 25 1.95 3.67 -3.35
C GLY A 25 2.63 3.82 -1.98
N MET A 26 3.55 4.77 -1.81
CA MET A 26 4.28 4.98 -0.55
C MET A 26 3.62 6.01 0.38
N THR A 27 2.42 6.46 0.05
CA THR A 27 1.68 7.43 0.86
C THR A 27 0.96 6.77 2.03
N VAL A 28 0.46 7.62 2.94
CA VAL A 28 -0.49 7.21 3.97
C VAL A 28 -1.89 7.15 3.34
N LEU A 29 -2.58 6.02 3.50
CA LEU A 29 -3.94 5.78 3.02
C LEU A 29 -4.88 5.61 4.22
N GLU A 30 -6.08 6.18 4.11
CA GLU A 30 -7.15 6.03 5.10
C GLU A 30 -8.30 5.19 4.53
N TYR A 31 -8.64 4.10 5.21
CA TYR A 31 -9.85 3.32 4.95
C TYR A 31 -10.90 3.68 5.98
N LYS A 32 -11.92 4.43 5.58
CA LYS A 32 -12.93 5.02 6.49
C LYS A 32 -14.09 4.08 6.81
N ASP A 33 -14.31 3.06 5.98
CA ASP A 33 -15.52 2.22 6.02
C ASP A 33 -15.44 1.05 7.02
N SER A 34 -14.79 1.25 8.17
CA SER A 34 -14.67 0.23 9.22
C SER A 34 -15.47 0.58 10.47
N THR A 35 -16.14 -0.43 11.02
CA THR A 35 -16.88 -0.35 12.29
C THR A 35 -15.98 -0.08 13.50
N PHE A 36 -14.65 -0.23 13.37
CA PHE A 36 -13.67 0.00 14.43
C PHE A 36 -13.00 1.38 14.33
N GLY A 37 -13.48 2.26 13.44
CA GLY A 37 -12.83 3.52 13.10
C GLY A 37 -11.88 3.39 11.91
N LYS A 38 -11.37 4.52 11.42
CA LYS A 38 -10.57 4.56 10.18
C LYS A 38 -9.30 3.71 10.32
N ALA A 39 -9.05 2.83 9.36
CA ALA A 39 -7.79 2.11 9.30
C ALA A 39 -6.75 2.94 8.53
N ILE A 40 -5.57 3.11 9.11
CA ILE A 40 -4.46 3.84 8.49
C ILE A 40 -3.43 2.84 7.96
N PHE A 41 -3.13 2.92 6.67
CA PHE A 41 -2.04 2.19 6.04
C PHE A 41 -0.93 3.16 5.66
N ASP A 42 0.31 2.81 5.96
CA ASP A 42 1.49 3.62 5.61
C ASP A 42 2.39 2.82 4.65
N GLY A 43 2.37 3.18 3.37
CA GLY A 43 3.15 2.49 2.35
C GLY A 43 4.66 2.63 2.53
N LYS A 44 5.13 3.77 3.07
CA LYS A 44 6.54 3.98 3.38
C LYS A 44 6.99 3.06 4.51
N LEU A 45 6.22 2.97 5.60
CA LEU A 45 6.54 2.08 6.71
C LEU A 45 6.63 0.63 6.24
N HIS A 46 5.69 0.18 5.41
CA HIS A 46 5.72 -1.19 4.87
C HIS A 46 6.93 -1.41 3.96
N ASN A 47 7.24 -0.47 3.07
CA ASN A 47 8.41 -0.57 2.21
C ASN A 47 9.72 -0.58 3.02
N ASP A 48 9.84 0.25 4.06
CA ASP A 48 11.01 0.31 4.93
C ASP A 48 11.21 -1.01 5.70
N LYS A 49 10.12 -1.73 6.01
CA LYS A 49 10.16 -3.05 6.67
C LYS A 49 10.43 -4.20 5.72
N LEU A 50 9.88 -4.15 4.51
CA LEU A 50 10.04 -5.21 3.50
C LEU A 50 11.40 -5.12 2.76
N GLY A 51 11.92 -3.91 2.59
CA GLY A 51 13.16 -3.64 1.88
C GLY A 51 12.98 -3.39 0.38
N PRO A 52 14.06 -2.97 -0.31
CA PRO A 52 14.01 -2.57 -1.72
C PRO A 52 13.61 -3.74 -2.63
N GLY A 53 12.85 -3.43 -3.69
CA GLY A 53 12.44 -4.41 -4.70
C GLY A 53 11.26 -5.30 -4.31
N LYS A 54 10.66 -5.10 -3.13
CA LYS A 54 9.54 -5.90 -2.63
C LYS A 54 8.15 -5.37 -2.99
N CYS A 55 8.05 -4.35 -3.84
CA CYS A 55 6.78 -3.77 -4.28
C CYS A 55 5.80 -4.83 -4.83
N VAL A 56 6.33 -5.84 -5.52
CA VAL A 56 5.54 -6.91 -6.13
C VAL A 56 4.92 -7.87 -5.11
N GLU A 57 5.40 -7.90 -3.85
CA GLU A 57 4.77 -8.71 -2.79
C GLU A 57 3.36 -8.22 -2.46
N CYS A 58 3.09 -6.93 -2.72
CA CYS A 58 1.75 -6.35 -2.60
C CYS A 58 1.03 -6.21 -3.95
N HIS A 59 1.77 -6.04 -5.05
CA HIS A 59 1.26 -5.50 -6.32
C HIS A 59 1.32 -6.41 -7.56
N LYS A 60 1.84 -7.64 -7.45
CA LYS A 60 1.92 -8.60 -8.58
C LYS A 60 0.55 -9.00 -9.17
N MET A 61 0.29 -8.66 -10.43
CA MET A 61 -0.82 -9.24 -11.21
C MET A 61 -0.55 -10.72 -11.58
N PRO A 62 -1.56 -11.58 -11.80
CA PRO A 62 -3.00 -11.31 -11.88
C PRO A 62 -3.85 -11.90 -10.74
N GLU A 63 -3.31 -12.72 -9.84
CA GLU A 63 -4.07 -13.39 -8.78
C GLU A 63 -3.25 -13.55 -7.49
N GLY A 64 -3.91 -13.48 -6.34
CA GLY A 64 -3.30 -13.74 -5.04
C GLY A 64 -2.52 -12.58 -4.42
N VAL A 65 -2.63 -11.36 -4.96
CA VAL A 65 -2.00 -10.20 -4.34
C VAL A 65 -2.92 -9.41 -3.43
N PRO A 66 -2.41 -8.97 -2.27
CA PRO A 66 -3.16 -8.12 -1.36
C PRO A 66 -3.71 -6.86 -2.02
N PHE A 67 -2.95 -6.18 -2.89
CA PHE A 67 -3.32 -4.88 -3.43
C PHE A 67 -2.87 -4.70 -4.89
N ALA A 68 -3.73 -5.01 -5.84
CA ALA A 68 -3.44 -4.76 -7.26
C ALA A 68 -3.11 -3.28 -7.54
N MET A 69 -2.04 -3.01 -8.30
CA MET A 69 -1.79 -1.66 -8.84
C MET A 69 -2.89 -1.32 -9.83
N LYS A 70 -3.56 -0.20 -9.56
CA LYS A 70 -4.53 0.41 -10.48
C LYS A 70 -3.92 1.65 -11.15
N LYS A 71 -4.72 2.34 -11.96
CA LYS A 71 -4.34 3.62 -12.54
C LYS A 71 -3.96 4.63 -11.43
N PRO A 72 -3.03 5.57 -11.68
CA PRO A 72 -2.72 6.64 -10.73
C PRO A 72 -3.99 7.35 -10.26
N GLY A 73 -4.09 7.69 -8.97
CA GLY A 73 -5.27 8.31 -8.37
C GLY A 73 -6.32 7.30 -7.87
N MET A 74 -6.07 5.99 -7.99
CA MET A 74 -6.94 4.92 -7.48
C MET A 74 -6.37 4.24 -6.23
N GLU A 75 -5.39 4.87 -5.58
CA GLU A 75 -4.81 4.41 -4.32
C GLU A 75 -5.92 4.34 -3.25
N GLY A 76 -5.88 3.32 -2.39
CA GLY A 76 -6.91 3.13 -1.36
C GLY A 76 -8.28 2.68 -1.87
N SER A 77 -8.48 2.50 -3.18
CA SER A 77 -9.78 2.07 -3.75
C SER A 77 -10.13 0.58 -3.52
N ALA A 78 -9.31 -0.15 -2.76
CA ALA A 78 -9.60 -1.53 -2.38
C ALA A 78 -10.76 -1.53 -1.37
N LYS A 79 -11.87 -2.17 -1.72
CA LYS A 79 -12.99 -2.37 -0.79
C LYS A 79 -12.69 -3.62 0.02
N ILE A 80 -12.15 -3.41 1.21
CA ILE A 80 -11.76 -4.50 2.11
C ILE A 80 -12.90 -4.78 3.07
N THR A 81 -13.36 -6.01 3.07
CA THR A 81 -14.39 -6.50 3.99
C THR A 81 -13.79 -7.34 5.12
N SER A 82 -14.51 -7.46 6.24
CA SER A 82 -14.14 -8.39 7.30
C SER A 82 -14.08 -9.85 6.82
N ALA A 83 -14.98 -10.25 5.90
CA ALA A 83 -14.99 -11.58 5.31
C ALA A 83 -13.70 -11.87 4.51
N GLU A 84 -13.13 -10.86 3.86
CA GLU A 84 -11.85 -10.97 3.15
C GLU A 84 -10.67 -11.15 4.11
N HIS A 85 -10.68 -10.47 5.26
CA HIS A 85 -9.70 -10.76 6.32
C HIS A 85 -9.86 -12.18 6.86
N VAL A 86 -11.08 -12.64 7.13
CA VAL A 86 -11.32 -14.02 7.60
C VAL A 86 -10.83 -15.05 6.57
N SER A 87 -10.97 -14.76 5.27
CA SER A 87 -10.51 -15.62 4.18
C SER A 87 -9.03 -15.45 3.79
N GLY A 88 -8.23 -14.71 4.57
CA GLY A 88 -6.79 -14.65 4.37
C GLY A 88 -6.28 -13.56 3.41
N LYS A 89 -7.13 -12.61 3.00
CA LYS A 89 -6.82 -11.61 1.97
C LYS A 89 -6.40 -10.25 2.55
N TYR A 90 -5.77 -9.42 1.72
CA TYR A 90 -5.29 -8.07 2.05
C TYR A 90 -4.29 -8.07 3.21
N CYS A 91 -4.58 -7.30 4.26
CA CYS A 91 -3.70 -7.06 5.40
C CYS A 91 -3.26 -8.36 6.10
N ILE A 92 -4.18 -9.32 6.24
CA ILE A 92 -3.95 -10.56 6.98
C ILE A 92 -2.98 -11.51 6.26
N THR A 93 -2.74 -11.34 4.95
CA THR A 93 -1.78 -12.15 4.20
C THR A 93 -0.38 -12.11 4.82
N CYS A 94 -0.05 -11.00 5.49
CA CYS A 94 1.16 -10.85 6.30
C CYS A 94 0.88 -10.68 7.80
N HIS A 95 -0.19 -9.97 8.17
CA HIS A 95 -0.57 -9.78 9.58
C HIS A 95 -1.35 -10.98 10.16
N ASN A 96 -0.80 -12.17 9.96
CA ASN A 96 -1.34 -13.46 10.42
C ASN A 96 -0.67 -13.98 11.70
N GLY A 97 0.25 -13.22 12.30
CA GLY A 97 1.02 -13.64 13.47
C GLY A 97 2.31 -14.39 13.13
N THR A 98 2.58 -14.67 11.85
CA THR A 98 3.80 -15.35 11.39
C THR A 98 4.75 -14.38 10.69
N LYS A 99 4.28 -13.66 9.67
CA LYS A 99 5.13 -12.70 8.92
C LYS A 99 5.18 -11.32 9.59
N ALA A 100 4.06 -10.91 10.16
CA ALA A 100 3.91 -9.70 10.96
C ALA A 100 2.96 -9.99 12.13
N PHE A 101 2.76 -8.99 13.01
CA PHE A 101 1.84 -9.14 14.13
C PHE A 101 0.44 -9.57 13.66
N ALA A 102 -0.25 -10.41 14.42
CA ALA A 102 -1.60 -10.84 14.10
C ALA A 102 -2.58 -9.65 14.17
N MET A 103 -3.46 -9.49 13.19
CA MET A 103 -4.53 -8.46 13.22
C MET A 103 -5.59 -8.73 14.29
N TYR A 104 -5.76 -10.00 14.64
CA TYR A 104 -6.74 -10.46 15.61
C TYR A 104 -6.02 -11.16 16.75
N THR A 105 -6.16 -10.58 17.93
CA THR A 105 -5.73 -11.19 19.19
C THR A 105 -6.94 -11.29 20.12
N PRO A 106 -7.01 -12.31 21.00
CA PRO A 106 -8.17 -12.50 21.89
C PRO A 106 -8.50 -11.29 22.78
N ASP A 107 -7.49 -10.47 23.07
CA ASP A 107 -7.56 -9.27 23.89
C ASP A 107 -7.79 -7.98 23.08
N PHE A 108 -7.97 -8.07 21.75
CA PHE A 108 -8.15 -6.93 20.84
C PHE A 108 -7.03 -5.87 20.86
N SER A 109 -5.86 -6.18 21.46
CA SER A 109 -4.77 -5.22 21.65
C SER A 109 -4.12 -4.76 20.34
N THR A 110 -4.33 -5.50 19.25
CA THR A 110 -3.77 -5.20 17.93
C THR A 110 -4.70 -4.35 17.06
N CYS A 111 -5.99 -4.22 17.41
CA CYS A 111 -6.96 -3.46 16.62
C CYS A 111 -6.54 -1.98 16.48
N ALA A 112 -6.10 -1.37 17.57
CA ALA A 112 -5.67 0.04 17.62
C ALA A 112 -4.38 0.33 16.83
N LYS A 113 -3.65 -0.70 16.40
CA LYS A 113 -2.44 -0.52 15.57
C LYS A 113 -2.80 -0.01 14.18
N CYS A 114 -3.95 -0.42 13.65
CA CYS A 114 -4.45 0.00 12.35
C CYS A 114 -5.65 0.95 12.48
N HIS A 115 -6.64 0.55 13.27
CA HIS A 115 -7.87 1.32 13.47
C HIS A 115 -7.64 2.43 14.47
N LYS A 116 -7.69 3.66 13.98
CA LYS A 116 -7.71 4.85 14.83
C LYS A 116 -9.16 5.24 15.08
N PRO A 117 -9.45 5.87 16.23
CA PRO A 117 -10.73 6.53 16.42
C PRO A 117 -11.05 7.32 15.15
N ALA A 118 -12.29 7.23 14.67
CA ALA A 118 -12.76 8.23 13.73
C ALA A 118 -12.39 9.58 14.37
N GLY A 119 -11.65 10.43 13.64
CA GLY A 119 -11.42 11.79 14.10
C GLY A 119 -12.79 12.46 14.39
N PRO A 120 -12.81 13.57 15.15
CA PRO A 120 -14.04 14.32 15.35
C PRO A 120 -14.75 14.62 14.02
#